data_AF-A0A2U1S090-F1
#
_entry.id   AF-A0A2U1S090-F1
#
_cell.length_a   1.000
_cell.length_b   1.000
_cell.length_c   1.000
_cell.angle_alpha   90.00
_cell.angle_beta   90.00
_cell.angle_gamma   90.00
#
_symmetry.space_group_name_H-M   'P 1'
#
loop_
_entity.id
_entity.type
_entity.pdbx_description
1 polymer ?
#
loop_
_entity_poly.entity_id
_entity_poly.type
_entity_poly.pdbx_seq_one_letter_code
_entity_poly.pdbx_strand_id
1 'polypeptide(L)'
;EIDKIAGRDSGHGPDVSRQGVQRDLLPIVEGCTVNTKYGLVRTDHILFIAAGAFHVAKPSDLIPELQGRFPLRVELASLTQDDFVRILTEPQNALIKQYTALLETEEVTLTFTDDAIRELASTASAVNQATENIGARRLYTILERLLDEVSFEAPAMRGAQVTINAAYVRERLQEIVKSEDLSRYIL
;
A
#
# COMPACT_ATOMS: atom_id res chain seq x y z
N GLU A 1 3.19 9.55 -7.52
CA GLU A 1 2.86 9.27 -8.92
C GLU A 1 3.40 10.37 -9.85
N ILE A 2 4.69 10.72 -9.72
CA ILE A 2 5.32 11.74 -10.58
C ILE A 2 5.43 11.28 -12.05
N ASP A 3 5.39 9.97 -12.26
CA ASP A 3 5.42 9.32 -13.56
C ASP A 3 4.18 9.62 -14.41
N LYS A 4 3.02 9.96 -13.79
CA LYS A 4 1.79 10.32 -14.52
C LYS A 4 1.88 11.68 -15.21
N ILE A 5 2.77 12.55 -14.73
CA ILE A 5 3.05 13.85 -15.36
C ILE A 5 4.32 13.82 -16.23
N ALA A 6 5.03 12.69 -16.28
CA ALA A 6 6.16 12.46 -17.17
C ALA A 6 5.65 12.04 -18.56
N GLY A 7 6.12 12.69 -19.62
CA GLY A 7 5.72 12.38 -21.00
C GLY A 7 5.27 13.58 -21.82
N ARG A 8 5.10 13.34 -23.12
CA ARG A 8 4.58 14.33 -24.08
C ARG A 8 3.06 14.23 -24.16
N ASP A 9 2.38 15.36 -24.30
CA ASP A 9 0.95 15.40 -24.54
C ASP A 9 0.64 14.58 -25.81
N SER A 10 -0.08 13.46 -25.66
CA SER A 10 -0.68 12.77 -26.78
C SER A 10 -1.84 13.63 -27.25
N GLY A 11 -1.72 14.21 -28.44
CA GLY A 11 -2.74 15.11 -28.99
C GLY A 11 -4.14 14.49 -28.98
N HIS A 12 -5.12 15.29 -28.59
CA HIS A 12 -6.57 15.04 -28.44
C HIS A 12 -7.06 14.54 -27.06
N GLY A 13 -7.19 15.49 -26.13
CA GLY A 13 -8.00 15.36 -24.90
C GLY A 13 -8.07 16.70 -24.15
N PRO A 14 -9.02 16.91 -23.21
CA PRO A 14 -9.07 18.15 -22.43
C PRO A 14 -7.75 18.33 -21.65
N ASP A 15 -6.97 19.31 -22.08
CA ASP A 15 -5.57 19.53 -21.73
C ASP A 15 -5.40 19.95 -20.26
N VAL A 16 -5.10 18.99 -19.40
CA VAL A 16 -4.24 19.26 -18.24
C VAL A 16 -2.81 19.06 -18.71
N SER A 17 -2.11 20.16 -18.98
CA SER A 17 -0.72 20.08 -19.45
C SER A 17 0.14 19.39 -18.39
N ARG A 18 0.54 18.15 -18.67
CA ARG A 18 1.41 17.36 -17.78
C ARG A 18 2.73 18.10 -17.51
N GLN A 19 3.22 18.79 -18.54
CA GLN A 19 4.39 19.67 -18.44
C GLN A 19 4.11 20.94 -17.62
N GLY A 20 2.89 21.50 -17.71
CA GLY A 20 2.46 22.61 -16.86
C GLY A 20 2.61 22.27 -15.37
N VAL A 21 2.13 21.09 -14.96
CA VAL A 21 2.28 20.62 -13.57
C VAL A 21 3.75 20.53 -13.16
N GLN A 22 4.62 20.01 -14.02
CA GLN A 22 6.06 19.95 -13.73
C GLN A 22 6.68 21.34 -13.57
N ARG A 23 6.29 22.31 -14.43
CA ARG A 23 6.77 23.70 -14.36
C ARG A 23 6.29 24.42 -13.11
N ASP A 24 5.07 24.16 -12.69
CA ASP A 24 4.50 24.75 -11.47
C ASP A 24 5.15 24.17 -10.20
N LEU A 25 5.58 22.90 -10.24
CA LEU A 25 6.33 22.28 -9.15
C LEU A 25 7.77 22.76 -9.07
N LEU A 26 8.37 23.17 -10.20
CA LEU A 26 9.79 23.49 -10.27
C LEU A 26 10.23 24.55 -9.23
N PRO A 27 9.60 25.74 -9.10
CA PRO A 27 9.99 26.74 -8.11
C PRO A 27 10.03 26.20 -6.67
N ILE A 28 9.12 25.28 -6.34
CA ILE A 28 9.05 24.68 -5.00
C ILE A 28 10.28 23.82 -4.74
N VAL A 29 10.72 23.03 -5.72
CA VAL A 29 11.88 22.14 -5.61
C VAL A 29 13.20 22.92 -5.78
N GLU A 30 13.21 24.02 -6.54
CA GLU A 30 14.40 24.86 -6.72
C GLU A 30 14.68 25.78 -5.52
N GLY A 31 13.64 26.12 -4.77
CA GLY A 31 13.71 27.06 -3.65
C GLY A 31 12.88 28.31 -3.95
N CYS A 32 11.78 28.47 -3.25
CA CYS A 32 10.95 29.66 -3.29
C CYS A 32 10.47 30.06 -1.89
N THR A 33 9.87 31.24 -1.78
CA THR A 33 9.18 31.67 -0.56
C THR A 33 7.68 31.57 -0.76
N VAL A 34 7.02 30.74 0.03
CA VAL A 34 5.57 30.55 0.02
C VAL A 34 4.97 31.26 1.23
N ASN A 35 3.95 32.09 0.99
CA ASN A 35 3.20 32.73 2.07
C ASN A 35 2.18 31.74 2.65
N THR A 36 2.20 31.55 3.97
CA THR A 36 1.26 30.68 4.68
C THR A 36 0.56 31.47 5.79
N LYS A 37 -0.50 30.90 6.37
CA LYS A 37 -1.18 31.50 7.53
C LYS A 37 -0.28 31.65 8.78
N TYR A 38 0.90 31.02 8.80
CA TYR A 38 1.89 31.09 9.87
C TYR A 38 3.10 31.96 9.52
N GLY A 39 3.05 32.66 8.37
CA GLY A 39 4.15 33.47 7.85
C GLY A 39 4.82 32.84 6.64
N LEU A 40 5.99 33.38 6.30
CA LEU A 40 6.76 33.00 5.12
C LEU A 40 7.52 31.69 5.35
N VAL A 41 7.37 30.74 4.43
CA VAL A 41 8.10 29.46 4.42
C VAL A 41 9.03 29.42 3.21
N ARG A 42 10.31 29.13 3.45
CA ARG A 42 11.33 28.95 2.42
C ARG A 42 11.53 27.48 2.10
N THR A 43 11.53 27.12 0.83
CA THR A 43 11.62 25.70 0.40
C THR A 43 13.04 25.23 0.09
N ASP A 44 14.05 26.11 0.20
CA ASP A 44 15.46 25.87 -0.18
C ASP A 44 16.08 24.58 0.40
N HIS A 45 15.61 24.14 1.57
CA HIS A 45 16.16 22.99 2.31
C HIS A 45 15.12 21.90 2.62
N ILE A 46 13.98 21.92 1.93
CA ILE A 46 13.00 20.84 2.04
C ILE A 46 13.51 19.61 1.28
N LEU A 47 13.50 18.45 1.93
CA LEU A 47 13.75 17.18 1.26
C LEU A 47 12.52 16.77 0.44
N PHE A 48 12.70 16.60 -0.86
CA PHE A 48 11.66 16.10 -1.76
C PHE A 48 11.92 14.63 -2.10
N ILE A 49 10.89 13.80 -1.92
CA ILE A 49 10.89 12.39 -2.35
C ILE A 49 9.77 12.24 -3.37
N ALA A 50 10.14 12.03 -4.63
CA ALA A 50 9.20 11.74 -5.70
C ALA A 50 9.17 10.23 -5.96
N ALA A 51 7.97 9.68 -6.10
CA ALA A 51 7.75 8.27 -6.39
C ALA A 51 6.83 8.10 -7.59
N GLY A 52 7.06 7.05 -8.37
CA GLY A 52 6.27 6.68 -9.53
C GLY A 52 6.55 5.24 -9.94
N ALA A 53 5.60 4.59 -10.60
CA ALA A 53 5.76 3.22 -11.09
C ALA A 53 6.56 3.18 -12.41
N PHE A 54 6.50 4.27 -13.20
CA PHE A 54 7.26 4.42 -14.45
C PHE A 54 7.04 3.26 -15.44
N HIS A 55 5.82 2.70 -15.48
CA HIS A 55 5.46 1.63 -16.43
C HIS A 55 5.32 2.13 -17.88
N VAL A 56 4.79 3.34 -18.06
CA VAL A 56 4.49 3.94 -19.38
C VAL A 56 5.33 5.19 -19.69
N ALA A 57 6.13 5.64 -18.74
CA ALA A 57 7.00 6.80 -18.85
C ALA A 57 8.35 6.48 -18.19
N LYS A 58 9.41 7.17 -18.60
CA LYS A 58 10.74 7.05 -18.01
C LYS A 58 11.10 8.31 -17.24
N PRO A 59 12.00 8.24 -16.24
CA PRO A 59 12.51 9.44 -15.58
C PRO A 59 13.13 10.48 -16.56
N SER A 60 13.64 10.02 -17.71
CA SER A 60 14.14 10.89 -18.79
C SER A 60 13.06 11.73 -19.48
N ASP A 61 11.78 11.40 -19.29
CA ASP A 61 10.63 12.09 -19.90
C ASP A 61 10.14 13.26 -19.03
N LEU A 62 10.74 13.47 -17.86
CA LEU A 62 10.58 14.70 -17.07
C LEU A 62 11.33 15.86 -17.74
N ILE A 63 10.93 17.10 -17.46
CA ILE A 63 11.66 18.27 -17.96
C ILE A 63 13.10 18.29 -17.42
N PRO A 64 14.10 18.73 -18.22
CA PRO A 64 15.52 18.69 -17.81
C PRO A 64 15.80 19.34 -16.46
N GLU A 65 15.10 20.43 -16.15
CA GLU A 65 15.23 21.19 -14.91
C GLU A 65 14.84 20.33 -13.70
N LEU A 66 13.73 19.59 -13.81
CA LEU A 66 13.25 18.73 -12.75
C LEU A 66 14.13 17.48 -12.58
N GLN A 67 14.66 16.94 -13.67
CA GLN A 67 15.65 15.84 -13.60
C GLN A 67 16.89 16.25 -12.81
N GLY A 68 17.37 17.50 -12.98
CA GLY A 68 18.50 18.04 -12.22
C GLY A 68 18.24 18.17 -10.71
N ARG A 69 16.97 18.27 -10.30
CA ARG A 69 16.56 18.37 -8.88
C ARG A 69 16.30 17.03 -8.19
N PHE A 70 16.27 15.93 -8.94
CA PHE A 70 16.22 14.57 -8.41
C PHE A 70 17.48 13.76 -8.80
N PRO A 71 18.67 14.12 -8.25
CA PRO A 71 19.93 13.49 -8.61
C PRO A 71 20.04 12.06 -8.06
N LEU A 72 19.42 11.78 -6.91
CA LEU A 72 19.40 10.46 -6.30
C LEU A 72 18.24 9.65 -6.88
N ARG A 73 18.57 8.48 -7.44
CA ARG A 73 17.60 7.54 -8.01
C ARG A 73 17.77 6.19 -7.33
N VAL A 74 16.67 5.60 -6.93
CA VAL A 74 16.61 4.28 -6.31
C VAL A 74 15.43 3.52 -6.90
N GLU A 75 15.61 2.23 -7.12
CA GLU A 75 14.58 1.32 -7.58
C GLU A 75 14.22 0.37 -6.44
N LEU A 76 12.92 0.15 -6.23
CA LEU A 76 12.42 -0.77 -5.22
C LEU A 76 11.96 -2.05 -5.90
N ALA A 77 12.40 -3.20 -5.39
CA ALA A 77 11.99 -4.50 -5.89
C ALA A 77 10.52 -4.79 -5.53
N SER A 78 9.87 -5.61 -6.35
CA SER A 78 8.57 -6.19 -6.01
C SER A 78 8.69 -7.10 -4.79
N LEU A 79 7.64 -7.13 -3.97
CA LEU A 79 7.59 -7.96 -2.77
C LEU A 79 7.32 -9.42 -3.11
N THR A 80 8.03 -10.32 -2.43
CA THR A 80 7.84 -11.76 -2.51
C THR A 80 6.83 -12.25 -1.46
N GLN A 81 6.41 -13.51 -1.55
CA GLN A 81 5.60 -14.15 -0.50
C GLN A 81 6.31 -14.14 0.85
N ASP A 82 7.62 -14.39 0.88
CA ASP A 82 8.39 -14.35 2.12
C ASP A 82 8.43 -12.94 2.70
N ASP A 83 8.50 -11.90 1.86
CA ASP A 83 8.39 -10.53 2.33
C ASP A 83 7.02 -10.25 2.96
N PHE A 84 5.94 -10.83 2.45
CA PHE A 84 4.61 -10.72 3.07
C PHE A 84 4.55 -11.39 4.45
N VAL A 85 5.16 -12.56 4.63
CA VAL A 85 5.28 -13.19 5.96
C VAL A 85 6.00 -12.26 6.93
N ARG A 86 7.09 -11.64 6.48
CA ARG A 86 7.86 -10.68 7.29
C ARG A 86 7.05 -9.43 7.59
N ILE A 87 6.34 -8.85 6.61
CA ILE A 87 5.46 -7.68 6.80
C ILE A 87 4.35 -7.95 7.82
N LEU A 88 3.80 -9.16 7.85
CA LEU A 88 2.77 -9.56 8.80
C LEU A 88 3.27 -9.68 10.25
N THR A 89 4.58 -9.82 10.48
CA THR A 89 5.13 -10.24 11.79
C THR A 89 6.24 -9.34 12.35
N GLU A 90 7.19 -8.92 11.51
CA GLU A 90 8.41 -8.22 11.93
C GLU A 90 8.19 -6.73 12.25
N PRO A 91 7.48 -5.92 11.43
CA PRO A 91 7.28 -4.50 11.72
C PRO A 91 6.73 -4.27 13.13
N GLN A 92 7.15 -3.16 13.75
CA GLN A 92 6.72 -2.82 15.12
C GLN A 92 5.20 -2.83 15.25
N ASN A 93 4.51 -2.24 14.26
CA ASN A 93 3.05 -2.22 14.14
C ASN A 93 2.59 -3.12 12.99
N ALA A 94 3.06 -4.37 12.94
CA ALA A 94 2.59 -5.32 11.92
C ALA A 94 1.08 -5.58 12.06
N LEU A 95 0.40 -5.89 10.95
CA LEU A 95 -1.07 -6.02 10.92
C LEU A 95 -1.60 -7.03 11.94
N ILE A 96 -0.94 -8.18 12.09
CA ILE A 96 -1.33 -9.18 13.09
C ILE A 96 -1.24 -8.65 14.52
N LYS A 97 -0.20 -7.86 14.84
CA LYS A 97 -0.05 -7.22 16.15
C LYS A 97 -1.16 -6.21 16.39
N GLN A 98 -1.53 -5.44 15.37
CA GLN A 98 -2.64 -4.49 15.44
C GLN A 98 -3.97 -5.19 15.74
N TYR A 99 -4.33 -6.22 14.98
CA TYR A 99 -5.59 -6.96 15.20
C TYR A 99 -5.61 -7.73 16.52
N THR A 100 -4.48 -8.27 16.95
CA THR A 100 -4.36 -8.92 18.26
C THR A 100 -4.63 -7.90 19.38
N ALA A 101 -4.01 -6.73 19.32
CA ALA A 101 -4.22 -5.66 20.32
C ALA A 101 -5.64 -5.06 20.25
N LEU A 102 -6.24 -4.96 19.06
CA LEU A 102 -7.62 -4.49 18.90
C LEU A 102 -8.62 -5.46 19.54
N LEU A 103 -8.48 -6.76 19.33
CA LEU A 103 -9.39 -7.74 19.93
C LEU A 103 -9.15 -7.92 21.44
N GLU A 104 -7.93 -7.66 21.90
CA GLU A 104 -7.61 -7.66 23.32
C GLU A 104 -8.43 -6.60 24.09
N THR A 105 -8.85 -5.49 23.45
CA THR A 105 -9.72 -4.50 24.11
C THR A 105 -11.11 -5.05 24.43
N GLU A 106 -11.56 -6.09 23.71
CA GLU A 106 -12.79 -6.84 23.98
C GLU A 106 -12.52 -8.10 24.83
N GLU A 107 -11.32 -8.23 25.39
CA GLU A 107 -10.83 -9.40 26.14
C GLU A 107 -10.84 -10.70 25.33
N VAL A 108 -10.65 -10.60 24.01
CA VAL A 108 -10.48 -11.75 23.12
C VAL A 108 -8.99 -11.92 22.81
N THR A 109 -8.43 -13.08 23.18
CA THR A 109 -7.02 -13.41 22.86
C THR A 109 -6.94 -14.00 21.46
N LEU A 110 -6.39 -13.26 20.51
CA LEU A 110 -6.14 -13.74 19.14
C LEU A 110 -4.71 -14.27 19.01
N THR A 111 -4.53 -15.47 18.48
CA THR A 111 -3.21 -16.06 18.20
C THR A 111 -3.15 -16.55 16.76
N PHE A 112 -2.11 -16.16 16.03
CA PHE A 112 -1.80 -16.70 14.71
C PHE A 112 -0.68 -17.71 14.81
N THR A 113 -0.90 -18.86 14.17
CA THR A 113 0.13 -19.88 13.98
C THR A 113 1.00 -19.55 12.77
N ASP A 114 2.23 -20.09 12.74
CA ASP A 114 3.16 -19.87 11.63
C ASP A 114 2.61 -20.34 10.28
N ASP A 115 1.85 -21.43 10.26
CA ASP A 115 1.18 -21.92 9.06
C ASP A 115 0.05 -21.00 8.59
N ALA A 116 -0.71 -20.38 9.50
CA ALA A 116 -1.68 -19.35 9.13
C ALA A 116 -1.03 -18.15 8.46
N ILE A 117 0.09 -17.67 9.00
CA ILE A 117 0.81 -16.51 8.45
C ILE A 117 1.31 -16.81 7.04
N ARG A 118 1.86 -18.01 6.82
CA ARG A 118 2.29 -18.45 5.49
C ARG A 118 1.12 -18.59 4.51
N GLU A 119 -0.01 -19.11 4.97
CA GLU A 119 -1.23 -19.23 4.16
C GLU A 119 -1.79 -17.86 3.76
N LEU A 120 -1.78 -16.88 4.68
CA LEU A 120 -2.20 -15.51 4.39
C LEU A 120 -1.28 -14.85 3.35
N ALA A 121 0.03 -14.99 3.51
CA ALA A 121 1.01 -14.49 2.55
C ALA A 121 0.86 -15.15 1.18
N SER A 122 0.64 -16.47 1.14
CA SER A 122 0.37 -17.24 -0.08
C SER A 122 -0.87 -16.73 -0.80
N THR A 123 -1.97 -16.57 -0.04
CA THR A 123 -3.25 -16.10 -0.55
C THR A 123 -3.14 -14.69 -1.12
N ALA A 124 -2.45 -13.78 -0.43
CA ALA A 124 -2.19 -12.43 -0.93
C ALA A 124 -1.38 -12.42 -2.23
N SER A 125 -0.36 -13.27 -2.31
CA SER A 125 0.44 -13.40 -3.53
C SER A 125 -0.38 -13.94 -4.70
N ALA A 126 -1.19 -14.97 -4.47
CA ALA A 126 -2.05 -15.57 -5.48
C ALA A 126 -3.09 -14.56 -6.02
N VAL A 127 -3.75 -13.80 -5.15
CA VAL A 127 -4.74 -12.79 -5.57
C VAL A 127 -4.07 -11.65 -6.35
N ASN A 128 -2.89 -11.21 -5.93
CA ASN A 128 -2.12 -10.19 -6.68
C ASN A 128 -1.67 -10.70 -8.07
N GLN A 129 -1.50 -12.01 -8.26
CA GLN A 129 -1.17 -12.60 -9.56
C GLN A 129 -2.41 -12.80 -10.45
N ALA A 130 -3.54 -13.18 -9.86
CA ALA A 130 -4.79 -13.42 -10.58
C ALA A 130 -5.53 -12.12 -10.94
N THR A 131 -5.30 -11.04 -10.20
CA THR A 131 -5.97 -9.74 -10.36
C THR A 131 -4.96 -8.59 -10.47
N GLU A 132 -5.35 -7.38 -10.10
CA GLU A 132 -4.43 -6.24 -10.06
C GLU A 132 -3.45 -6.38 -8.89
N ASN A 133 -2.15 -6.35 -9.18
CA ASN A 133 -1.13 -6.40 -8.15
C ASN A 133 -1.05 -5.05 -7.40
N ILE A 134 -1.66 -5.00 -6.22
CA ILE A 134 -1.62 -3.83 -5.32
C ILE A 134 -0.53 -3.96 -4.23
N GLY A 135 0.36 -4.96 -4.37
CA GLY A 135 1.46 -5.23 -3.45
C GLY A 135 0.99 -5.62 -2.04
N ALA A 136 1.68 -5.11 -1.02
CA ALA A 136 1.38 -5.42 0.38
C ALA A 136 0.01 -4.92 0.86
N ARG A 137 -0.64 -3.98 0.14
CA ARG A 137 -1.98 -3.50 0.50
C ARG A 137 -3.01 -4.65 0.51
N ARG A 138 -2.79 -5.68 -0.29
CA ARG A 138 -3.60 -6.90 -0.34
C ARG A 138 -3.71 -7.62 1.01
N LEU A 139 -2.68 -7.53 1.85
CA LEU A 139 -2.68 -8.15 3.18
C LEU A 139 -3.74 -7.54 4.10
N TYR A 140 -4.07 -6.26 3.91
CA TYR A 140 -5.07 -5.57 4.72
C TYR A 140 -6.47 -6.12 4.45
N THR A 141 -6.91 -6.13 3.20
CA THR A 141 -8.24 -6.61 2.81
C THR A 141 -8.43 -8.09 3.14
N ILE A 142 -7.38 -8.90 2.97
CA ILE A 142 -7.40 -10.31 3.36
C ILE A 142 -7.57 -10.49 4.87
N LEU A 143 -6.83 -9.76 5.70
CA LEU A 143 -6.95 -9.87 7.15
C LEU A 143 -8.30 -9.35 7.67
N GLU A 144 -8.78 -8.24 7.11
CA GLU A 144 -10.08 -7.69 7.45
C GLU A 144 -11.18 -8.71 7.16
N ARG A 145 -11.14 -9.33 5.98
CA ARG A 145 -12.11 -10.37 5.61
C ARG A 145 -11.98 -11.65 6.44
N LEU A 146 -10.76 -12.04 6.79
CA LEU A 146 -10.49 -13.20 7.64
C LEU A 146 -11.11 -13.04 9.04
N LEU A 147 -10.99 -11.83 9.61
CA LEU A 147 -11.37 -11.53 10.99
C LEU A 147 -12.76 -10.90 11.13
N ASP A 148 -13.46 -10.65 10.02
CA ASP A 148 -14.77 -9.99 9.96
C ASP A 148 -15.75 -10.52 11.03
N GLU A 149 -16.00 -11.83 11.05
CA GLU A 149 -16.91 -12.45 12.01
C GLU A 149 -16.37 -12.40 13.45
N VAL A 150 -15.07 -12.66 13.66
CA VAL A 150 -14.45 -12.61 14.99
C VAL A 150 -14.54 -11.20 15.56
N SER A 151 -14.30 -10.18 14.72
CA SER A 151 -14.38 -8.78 15.09
C SER A 151 -15.82 -8.34 15.39
N PHE A 152 -16.81 -8.88 14.66
CA PHE A 152 -18.22 -8.59 14.91
C PHE A 152 -18.73 -9.24 16.20
N GLU A 153 -18.34 -10.48 16.47
CA GLU A 153 -18.77 -11.25 17.64
C GLU A 153 -17.93 -10.97 18.89
N ALA A 154 -16.79 -10.28 18.77
CA ALA A 154 -15.84 -10.03 19.86
C ALA A 154 -16.49 -9.58 21.19
N PRO A 155 -17.46 -8.63 21.22
CA PRO A 155 -18.09 -8.21 22.48
C PRO A 155 -18.85 -9.33 23.20
N ALA A 156 -19.35 -10.32 22.45
CA ALA A 156 -20.03 -11.50 22.99
C ALA A 156 -19.07 -12.65 23.34
N MET A 157 -17.80 -12.56 22.91
CA MET A 157 -16.77 -13.57 23.08
C MET A 157 -15.78 -13.26 24.21
N ARG A 158 -16.15 -12.39 25.15
CA ARG A 158 -15.28 -11.95 26.25
C ARG A 158 -14.60 -13.13 26.97
N GLY A 159 -13.27 -13.12 27.03
CA GLY A 159 -12.44 -14.17 27.61
C GLY A 159 -12.14 -15.35 26.69
N ALA A 160 -12.60 -15.34 25.44
CA ALA A 160 -12.32 -16.38 24.47
C ALA A 160 -10.86 -16.32 23.97
N GLN A 161 -10.35 -17.48 23.57
CA GLN A 161 -9.07 -17.61 22.87
C GLN A 161 -9.35 -18.09 21.46
N VAL A 162 -9.01 -17.28 20.47
CA VAL A 162 -9.20 -17.57 19.05
C VAL A 162 -7.82 -17.87 18.46
N THR A 163 -7.64 -19.11 17.99
CA THR A 163 -6.41 -19.52 17.29
C THR A 163 -6.67 -19.62 15.79
N ILE A 164 -5.95 -18.81 15.02
CA ILE A 164 -5.99 -18.82 13.56
C ILE A 164 -4.89 -19.76 13.05
N ASN A 165 -5.31 -20.82 12.37
CA ASN A 165 -4.46 -21.79 11.68
C ASN A 165 -4.68 -21.78 10.16
N ALA A 166 -3.85 -22.48 9.40
CA ALA A 166 -3.98 -22.49 7.94
C ALA A 166 -5.34 -23.05 7.48
N ALA A 167 -5.96 -23.95 8.23
CA ALA A 167 -7.30 -24.46 7.91
C ALA A 167 -8.36 -23.36 8.02
N TYR A 168 -8.34 -22.58 9.09
CA TYR A 168 -9.22 -21.42 9.30
C TYR A 168 -9.05 -20.40 8.16
N VAL A 169 -7.80 -20.09 7.78
CA VAL A 169 -7.52 -19.16 6.68
C VAL A 169 -8.10 -19.66 5.36
N ARG A 170 -7.87 -20.95 5.03
CA ARG A 170 -8.41 -21.54 3.79
C ARG A 170 -9.94 -21.55 3.80
N GLU A 171 -10.57 -21.99 4.87
CA GLU A 171 -12.03 -22.04 4.98
C GLU A 171 -12.67 -20.67 4.72
N ARG A 172 -12.11 -19.61 5.32
CA ARG A 172 -12.66 -18.25 5.21
C ARG A 172 -12.39 -17.56 3.86
N LEU A 173 -11.30 -17.90 3.19
CA LEU A 173 -10.86 -17.19 1.98
C LEU A 173 -11.07 -17.99 0.68
N GLN A 174 -11.36 -19.30 0.76
CA GLN A 174 -11.39 -20.20 -0.39
C GLN A 174 -12.39 -19.77 -1.48
N GLU A 175 -13.59 -19.30 -1.12
CA GLU A 175 -14.58 -18.87 -2.12
C GLU A 175 -14.17 -17.57 -2.84
N ILE A 176 -13.48 -16.69 -2.12
CA ILE A 176 -13.11 -15.37 -2.62
C ILE A 176 -11.94 -15.51 -3.60
N VAL A 177 -10.93 -16.32 -3.25
CA VAL A 177 -9.77 -16.56 -4.11
C VAL A 177 -10.14 -17.29 -5.40
N LYS A 178 -11.16 -18.15 -5.39
CA LYS A 178 -11.61 -18.90 -6.58
C LYS A 178 -12.44 -18.07 -7.57
N SER A 179 -12.98 -16.93 -7.14
CA SER A 179 -13.80 -16.06 -7.98
C SER A 179 -13.06 -14.75 -8.24
N GLU A 180 -12.58 -14.56 -9.47
CA GLU A 180 -11.93 -13.31 -9.88
C GLU A 180 -12.85 -12.10 -9.70
N ASP A 181 -14.15 -12.25 -10.00
CA ASP A 181 -15.12 -11.18 -9.80
C ASP A 181 -15.25 -10.85 -8.31
N LEU A 182 -15.41 -11.85 -7.44
CA LEU A 182 -15.55 -11.62 -6.01
C LEU A 182 -14.26 -11.01 -5.41
N SER A 183 -13.10 -11.49 -5.86
CA SER A 183 -11.80 -10.93 -5.49
C SER A 183 -11.68 -9.45 -5.87
N ARG A 184 -12.16 -9.03 -7.05
CA ARG A 184 -12.10 -7.60 -7.46
C ARG A 184 -12.98 -6.68 -6.63
N TYR A 185 -14.08 -7.19 -6.07
CA TYR A 185 -15.01 -6.38 -5.27
C TYR A 185 -14.71 -6.42 -3.77
N ILE A 186 -14.18 -7.53 -3.26
CA ILE A 186 -14.01 -7.77 -1.82
C ILE A 186 -12.56 -7.63 -1.36
N LEU A 187 -11.58 -7.99 -2.20
CA LEU A 187 -10.16 -8.02 -1.84
C LEU A 187 -9.34 -6.97 -2.55
#